data_AF-A0A9D8J2S1-F1
#
_entry.id   AF-A0A9D8J2S1-F1
#
_cell.length_a   1.000
_cell.length_b   1.000
_cell.length_c   1.000
_cell.angle_alpha   90.00
_cell.angle_beta   90.00
_cell.angle_gamma   90.00
#
_symmetry.space_group_name_H-M   'P 1'
#
loop_
_entity.id
_entity.type
_entity.pdbx_description
1 polymer ?
#
loop_
_entity_poly.entity_id
_entity_poly.type
_entity_poly.pdbx_seq_one_letter_code
_entity_poly.pdbx_strand_id
1 'polypeptide(L)'
;MSETAFDIDLIERYGGRGPRYTSYPTAVQFRPDFGERDYRAEVRRSDGVSPHAPLSIYVHIPFCHSLCYYCGCSKIVTRHTERAEDYLGLL
;
A
#
# COMPACT_ATOMS: atom_id res chain seq x y z
N MET A 1 -10.77 28.14 -13.77
CA MET A 1 -9.88 26.97 -13.66
C MET A 1 -8.48 27.50 -13.80
N SER A 2 -7.64 27.41 -12.76
CA SER A 2 -6.27 27.91 -12.83
C SER A 2 -5.51 27.14 -13.90
N GLU A 3 -4.98 27.85 -14.89
CA GLU A 3 -4.03 27.29 -15.83
C GLU A 3 -2.80 26.83 -15.04
N THR A 4 -2.39 25.57 -15.22
CA THR A 4 -1.18 25.06 -14.57
C THR A 4 0.00 25.57 -15.39
N ALA A 5 0.73 26.54 -14.85
CA ALA A 5 1.92 27.08 -15.50
C ALA A 5 3.06 26.06 -15.45
N PHE A 6 3.64 25.76 -16.62
CA PHE A 6 4.84 24.92 -16.71
C PHE A 6 6.07 25.78 -16.40
N ASP A 7 6.61 25.62 -15.19
CA ASP A 7 7.79 26.34 -14.72
C ASP A 7 8.96 25.37 -14.52
N ILE A 8 9.92 25.43 -15.44
CA ILE A 8 11.08 24.52 -15.45
C ILE A 8 11.98 24.73 -14.24
N ASP A 9 12.14 25.98 -13.77
CA ASP A 9 13.02 26.31 -12.66
C ASP A 9 12.47 25.73 -11.35
N LEU A 10 11.14 25.76 -11.17
CA LEU A 10 10.48 25.13 -10.02
C LEU A 10 10.56 23.60 -10.07
N ILE A 11 10.37 23.01 -11.25
CA ILE A 11 10.45 21.55 -11.43
C ILE A 11 11.88 21.07 -11.14
N GLU A 12 12.91 21.74 -11.65
CA GLU A 12 14.29 21.36 -11.37
C GLU A 12 14.66 21.54 -9.89
N ARG A 13 14.14 22.59 -9.24
CA ARG A 13 14.39 22.86 -7.81
C ARG A 13 13.73 21.84 -6.88
N TYR A 14 12.51 21.39 -7.18
CA TYR A 14 11.69 20.58 -6.25
C TYR A 14 11.31 19.18 -6.75
N GLY A 15 11.52 18.86 -8.03
CA GLY A 15 11.13 17.59 -8.67
C GLY A 15 12.03 16.39 -8.35
N GLY A 16 12.94 16.54 -7.39
CA GLY A 16 13.82 15.47 -6.92
C GLY A 16 13.09 14.36 -6.15
N ARG A 17 13.85 13.56 -5.41
CA ARG A 17 13.33 12.44 -4.61
C ARG A 17 12.58 12.95 -3.38
N GLY A 18 11.30 13.27 -3.55
CA GLY A 18 10.39 13.57 -2.44
C GLY A 18 9.86 12.31 -1.73
N PRO A 19 9.42 12.43 -0.46
CA PRO A 19 8.70 11.36 0.21
C PRO A 19 7.42 11.01 -0.54
N ARG A 20 7.18 9.71 -0.75
CA ARG A 20 5.92 9.22 -1.30
C ARG A 20 4.86 9.24 -0.22
N TYR A 21 3.96 10.22 -0.26
CA TYR A 21 2.81 10.30 0.64
C TYR A 21 1.67 9.40 0.15
N THR A 22 1.77 8.10 0.44
CA THR A 22 0.72 7.12 0.15
C THR A 22 -0.30 6.97 1.28
N SER A 23 0.06 7.39 2.49
CA SER A 23 -0.77 7.39 3.70
C SER A 23 -0.20 8.36 4.74
N TYR A 24 -1.04 8.75 5.71
CA TYR A 24 -0.63 9.54 6.87
C TYR A 24 -1.26 8.99 8.16
N PRO A 25 -0.47 8.71 9.22
CA PRO A 25 1.00 8.71 9.24
C PRO A 25 1.61 7.68 8.27
N THR A 26 2.87 7.87 7.89
CA THR A 26 3.54 6.98 6.92
C THR A 26 3.89 5.62 7.53
N ALA A 27 4.14 4.61 6.68
CA ALA A 27 4.51 3.26 7.13
C ALA A 27 5.78 3.20 8.01
N VAL A 28 6.66 4.22 7.95
CA VAL A 28 7.84 4.34 8.84
C VAL A 28 7.43 4.46 10.31
N GLN A 29 6.18 4.88 10.58
CA GLN A 29 5.64 5.01 11.93
C GLN A 29 5.04 3.69 12.46
N PHE A 30 5.03 2.61 11.67
CA PHE A 30 4.55 1.31 12.16
C PHE A 30 5.47 0.78 13.26
N ARG A 31 4.86 0.28 14.33
CA ARG A 31 5.56 -0.23 15.51
C ARG A 31 5.22 -1.71 15.72
N PRO A 32 6.19 -2.52 16.17
CA PRO A 32 5.98 -3.96 16.36
C PRO A 32 5.12 -4.30 17.60
N ASP A 33 4.85 -3.33 18.47
CA ASP A 33 4.03 -3.50 19.67
C ASP A 33 2.52 -3.35 19.41
N PHE A 34 2.12 -2.94 18.19
CA PHE A 34 0.72 -2.90 17.79
C PHE A 34 0.22 -4.33 17.49
N GLY A 35 -0.69 -4.83 18.30
CA GLY A 35 -1.14 -6.23 18.25
C GLY A 35 -2.63 -6.40 17.96
N GLU A 36 -3.10 -7.64 18.10
CA GLU A 36 -4.50 -8.03 17.87
C GLU A 36 -5.49 -7.21 18.72
N ARG A 37 -5.16 -6.97 20.00
CA ARG A 37 -6.03 -6.23 20.92
C ARG A 37 -6.25 -4.80 20.45
N ASP A 38 -5.20 -4.14 19.99
CA ASP A 38 -5.25 -2.77 19.47
C ASP A 38 -6.07 -2.74 18.18
N TYR A 39 -5.81 -3.66 17.25
CA TYR A 39 -6.57 -3.78 16.00
C TYR A 39 -8.08 -3.96 16.23
N ARG A 40 -8.48 -4.83 17.16
CA ARG A 40 -9.90 -5.01 17.51
C ARG A 40 -10.53 -3.76 18.11
N ALA A 41 -9.75 -2.97 18.87
CA ALA A 41 -10.23 -1.71 19.42
C ALA A 41 -10.38 -0.63 18.34
N GLU A 42 -9.47 -0.58 17.37
CA GLU A 42 -9.55 0.29 16.18
C GLU A 42 -10.82 0.02 15.36
N VAL A 43 -11.11 -1.26 15.04
CA VAL A 43 -12.32 -1.64 14.27
C VAL A 43 -13.60 -1.18 14.99
N ARG A 44 -13.72 -1.44 16.30
CA ARG A 44 -14.90 -0.99 17.07
C ARG A 44 -15.03 0.52 17.08
N ARG A 45 -13.91 1.25 17.08
CA ARG A 45 -13.93 2.71 17.03
C ARG A 45 -14.35 3.21 15.64
N SER A 46 -13.86 2.59 14.56
CA SER A 46 -14.28 2.98 13.20
C SER A 46 -15.77 2.78 12.99
N ASP A 47 -16.35 1.71 13.55
CA ASP A 47 -17.80 1.47 13.52
C ASP A 47 -18.56 2.60 14.24
N GLY A 48 -18.03 3.14 15.34
CA GLY A 48 -18.63 4.27 16.05
C GLY A 48 -18.54 5.60 15.27
N VAL A 49 -17.48 5.80 14.48
CA VAL A 49 -17.27 7.01 13.67
C VAL A 49 -18.13 6.99 12.40
N SER A 50 -18.25 5.83 11.76
CA SER A 50 -19.07 5.65 10.56
C SER A 50 -19.75 4.27 10.57
N PRO A 51 -20.92 4.15 11.22
CA PRO A 51 -21.62 2.87 11.42
C PRO A 51 -22.04 2.15 10.15
N HIS A 52 -21.99 2.83 9.01
CA HIS A 52 -22.41 2.35 7.70
C HIS A 52 -21.35 2.62 6.62
N ALA A 53 -20.07 2.77 7.00
CA ALA A 53 -19.01 2.85 6.01
C ALA A 53 -19.00 1.57 5.16
N PRO A 54 -18.94 1.68 3.81
CA PRO A 54 -18.80 0.52 2.96
C PRO A 54 -17.47 -0.18 3.23
N LEU A 55 -17.50 -1.51 3.29
CA LEU A 55 -16.29 -2.32 3.44
C LEU A 55 -15.52 -2.40 2.12
N SER A 56 -14.23 -2.06 2.17
CA SER A 56 -13.28 -2.31 1.08
C SER A 56 -12.33 -3.42 1.49
N ILE A 57 -12.13 -4.41 0.61
CA ILE A 57 -11.28 -5.58 0.86
C ILE A 57 -10.06 -5.51 -0.08
N TYR A 58 -8.87 -5.67 0.49
CA TYR A 58 -7.61 -5.76 -0.24
C TYR A 58 -7.00 -7.16 -0.07
N VAL A 59 -6.64 -7.80 -1.18
CA VAL A 59 -5.92 -9.07 -1.21
C VAL A 59 -4.62 -8.87 -1.99
N HIS A 60 -3.48 -9.24 -1.40
CA HIS A 60 -2.17 -9.08 -2.02
C HIS A 60 -1.77 -10.37 -2.76
N ILE A 61 -1.77 -10.37 -4.09
CA ILE A 61 -1.26 -11.50 -4.89
C ILE A 61 0.20 -11.21 -5.28
N PRO A 62 1.20 -11.88 -4.66
CA PRO A 62 2.59 -11.45 -4.79
C PRO A 62 3.30 -12.03 -6.02
N PHE A 63 2.66 -12.85 -6.87
CA PHE A 63 3.39 -13.63 -7.88
C PHE A 63 3.53 -12.90 -9.22
N CYS A 64 4.73 -12.96 -9.81
CA CYS A 64 5.00 -12.47 -11.16
C CYS A 64 5.72 -13.57 -11.97
N HIS A 65 5.35 -13.73 -13.24
CA HIS A 65 5.98 -14.73 -14.11
C HIS A 65 7.43 -14.38 -14.48
N SER A 66 7.72 -13.09 -14.64
CA SER A 66 9.01 -12.59 -15.08
C SER A 66 9.51 -11.44 -14.21
N LEU A 67 10.82 -11.20 -14.26
CA LEU A 67 11.46 -10.11 -13.55
C LEU A 67 11.42 -8.83 -14.39
N CYS A 68 10.70 -7.82 -13.90
CA CYS A 68 10.84 -6.45 -14.37
C CYS A 68 11.92 -5.73 -13.55
N TYR A 69 13.03 -5.33 -14.17
CA TYR A 69 14.17 -4.71 -13.47
C TYR A 69 13.85 -3.36 -12.80
N TYR A 70 12.79 -2.68 -13.24
CA TYR A 70 12.34 -1.42 -12.65
C TYR A 70 11.36 -1.61 -11.47
N CYS A 71 10.89 -2.84 -11.21
CA CYS A 71 9.79 -3.08 -10.28
C CYS A 71 10.28 -3.10 -8.82
N GLY A 72 9.74 -2.19 -8.00
CA GLY A 72 9.97 -2.11 -6.55
C GLY A 72 8.79 -2.61 -5.69
N CYS A 73 7.86 -3.37 -6.28
CA CYS A 73 6.70 -3.89 -5.54
C CYS A 73 7.11 -5.04 -4.61
N SER A 74 6.35 -5.23 -3.52
CA SER A 74 6.37 -6.50 -2.78
C SER A 74 5.87 -7.60 -3.71
N LYS A 75 6.78 -8.46 -4.18
CA LYS A 75 6.48 -9.52 -5.14
C LYS A 75 7.51 -10.64 -5.12
N ILE A 76 7.09 -11.81 -5.56
CA ILE A 76 7.87 -13.04 -5.74
C ILE A 76 7.83 -13.38 -7.24
N VAL A 77 8.99 -13.38 -7.88
CA VAL A 77 9.10 -13.84 -9.28
C VAL A 77 9.23 -15.35 -9.28
N THR A 78 8.32 -16.05 -9.94
CA THR A 78 8.30 -17.52 -9.98
C THR A 78 7.64 -18.03 -11.25
N ARG A 79 8.13 -19.16 -11.76
CA ARG A 79 7.48 -19.93 -12.85
C ARG A 79 6.63 -21.09 -12.33
N HIS A 80 6.74 -21.38 -11.03
CA HIS A 80 5.97 -22.39 -10.30
C HIS A 80 4.58 -21.87 -10.01
N THR A 81 3.60 -22.26 -10.81
CA THR A 81 2.19 -21.87 -10.65
C THR A 81 1.54 -22.51 -9.44
N GLU A 82 2.04 -23.68 -9.00
CA GLU A 82 1.60 -24.38 -7.80
C GLU A 82 1.70 -23.51 -6.53
N ARG A 83 2.64 -22.56 -6.49
CA ARG A 83 2.75 -21.62 -5.35
C ARG A 83 1.55 -20.70 -5.21
N ALA A 84 0.86 -20.40 -6.31
CA ALA A 84 -0.37 -19.63 -6.25
C ALA A 84 -1.50 -20.46 -5.66
N GLU A 85 -1.56 -21.76 -5.97
CA GLU A 85 -2.53 -22.68 -5.38
C GLU A 85 -2.31 -22.84 -3.87
N ASP A 86 -1.07 -23.07 -3.44
CA ASP A 86 -0.70 -23.11 -2.02
C ASP A 86 -1.09 -21.82 -1.29
N TYR A 87 -0.83 -20.66 -1.91
CA TYR A 87 -1.18 -19.36 -1.36
C TYR A 87 -2.70 -19.19 -1.21
N LEU A 88 -3.49 -19.60 -2.20
CA LEU A 88 -4.94 -19.56 -2.13
C LEU A 88 -5.48 -20.51 -1.05
N GLY A 89 -4.80 -21.62 -0.76
CA GLY A 89 -5.15 -22.52 0.34
C GLY A 89 -4.91 -21.95 1.74
N LEU A 90 -4.20 -20.83 1.87
CA LEU A 90 -3.97 -20.12 3.14
C LEU A 90 -5.00 -19.00 3.41
N LEU A 91 -5.82 -18.65 2.42
CA LEU A 91 -6.86 -17.62 2.52
C LEU A 91 -8.18 -18.23 3.04
#